data_AF-A0A4Q3C6W1-F1
#
_entry.id   AF-A0A4Q3C6W1-F1
#
_cell.length_a   1.000
_cell.length_b   1.000
_cell.length_c   1.000
_cell.angle_alpha   90.00
_cell.angle_beta   90.00
_cell.angle_gamma   90.00
#
_symmetry.space_group_name_H-M   'P 1'
#
loop_
_entity.id
_entity.type
_entity.pdbx_description
1 polymer ?
#
loop_
_entity_poly.entity_id
_entity_poly.type
_entity_poly.pdbx_seq_one_letter_code
_entity_poly.pdbx_strand_id
1 'polypeptide(L)'
;MAAVGVFACAISTPALANSSAAEYFRARAVSNNVPELLSKSERDWYKSLFAAIDLHDWTRVDAMFAEKPEGPLHQVARAQYYLDAASPKIELPAIEAWLAHGTNLPQSAQIANLGLKRGLTAMPGLPAEQQLVPQGYAPRRVQPGSVNDGTMPAEIKA
;
A
#
# COMPACT_ATOMS: atom_id res chain seq x y z
N MET A 1 -1.87 70.94 33.73
CA MET A 1 -0.94 69.99 33.09
C MET A 1 -1.54 68.59 33.18
N ALA A 2 -2.03 68.04 32.07
CA ALA A 2 -2.33 66.63 31.77
C ALA A 2 -2.89 66.63 30.32
N ALA A 3 -2.11 66.26 29.31
CA ALA A 3 -1.83 64.92 28.80
C ALA A 3 -2.99 64.32 28.00
N VAL A 4 -2.82 64.20 26.68
CA VAL A 4 -3.41 63.11 25.87
C VAL A 4 -2.39 62.74 24.79
N GLY A 5 -1.82 61.55 24.91
CA GLY A 5 -0.98 60.92 23.90
C GLY A 5 -1.81 60.14 22.89
N VAL A 6 -1.46 60.21 21.62
CA VAL A 6 -2.07 59.42 20.55
C VAL A 6 -1.24 58.15 20.36
N PHE A 7 -1.86 57.00 20.66
CA PHE A 7 -1.31 55.66 20.45
C PHE A 7 -1.71 55.20 19.03
N ALA A 8 -0.73 55.03 18.14
CA ALA A 8 -0.96 54.47 16.80
C ALA A 8 -0.86 52.94 16.87
N CYS A 9 -2.00 52.24 16.86
CA CYS A 9 -2.03 50.79 16.71
C CYS A 9 -1.69 50.40 15.26
N ALA A 10 -0.51 49.81 15.05
CA ALA A 10 -0.20 49.10 13.82
C ALA A 10 -1.01 47.80 13.77
N ILE A 11 -2.01 47.75 12.88
CA ILE A 11 -2.75 46.53 12.58
C ILE A 11 -1.85 45.59 11.76
N SER A 12 -1.44 44.48 12.36
CA SER A 12 -0.76 43.39 11.66
C SER A 12 -1.79 42.71 10.74
N THR A 13 -1.58 42.76 9.43
CA THR A 13 -2.40 41.99 8.48
C THR A 13 -1.97 40.52 8.54
N PRO A 14 -2.90 39.58 8.79
CA PRO A 14 -2.56 38.17 8.74
C PRO A 14 -2.12 37.80 7.32
N ALA A 15 -0.99 37.10 7.20
CA ALA A 15 -0.57 36.52 5.93
C ALA A 15 -1.64 35.51 5.48
N LEU A 16 -2.36 35.84 4.40
CA LEU A 16 -3.28 34.91 3.74
C LEU A 16 -2.45 33.74 3.18
N ALA A 17 -2.56 32.57 3.80
CA ALA A 17 -1.98 31.35 3.27
C ALA A 17 -2.49 31.14 1.83
N ASN A 18 -1.58 30.74 0.93
CA ASN A 18 -1.88 30.60 -0.49
C ASN A 18 -2.82 29.40 -0.75
N SER A 19 -4.12 29.58 -0.52
CA SER A 19 -5.17 28.58 -0.75
C SER A 19 -5.18 28.05 -2.19
N SER A 20 -4.65 28.82 -3.15
CA SER A 20 -4.54 28.41 -4.55
C SER A 20 -3.62 27.20 -4.76
N ALA A 21 -2.53 27.09 -3.99
CA ALA A 21 -1.63 25.94 -4.07
C ALA A 21 -2.31 24.69 -3.50
N ALA A 22 -2.98 24.81 -2.35
CA ALA A 22 -3.73 23.72 -1.76
C ALA A 22 -4.89 23.25 -2.66
N GLU A 23 -5.62 24.17 -3.29
CA GLU A 23 -6.67 23.83 -4.27
C GLU A 23 -6.10 23.23 -5.55
N TYR A 24 -4.96 23.71 -6.05
CA TYR A 24 -4.28 23.10 -7.19
C TYR A 24 -3.86 21.66 -6.91
N PHE A 25 -3.26 21.38 -5.74
CA PHE A 25 -2.89 20.01 -5.36
C PHE A 25 -4.12 19.12 -5.12
N ARG A 26 -5.21 19.67 -4.56
CA ARG A 26 -6.48 18.94 -4.43
C ARG A 26 -7.12 18.64 -5.80
N ALA A 27 -7.19 19.62 -6.69
CA ALA A 27 -7.71 19.46 -8.05
C ALA A 27 -6.84 18.49 -8.86
N ARG A 28 -5.52 18.50 -8.67
CA ARG A 28 -4.60 17.54 -9.31
C ARG A 28 -4.71 16.14 -8.72
N ALA A 29 -4.93 16.01 -7.42
CA ALA A 29 -5.17 14.71 -6.78
C ALA A 29 -6.50 14.06 -7.22
N VAL A 30 -7.51 14.87 -7.55
CA VAL A 30 -8.82 14.40 -8.03
C VAL A 30 -8.85 14.18 -9.55
N SER A 31 -8.03 14.89 -10.33
CA SER A 31 -8.01 14.75 -11.79
C SER A 31 -7.17 13.54 -12.23
N ASN A 32 -7.86 12.48 -12.62
CA ASN A 32 -7.26 11.26 -13.13
C ASN A 32 -6.84 11.43 -14.60
N ASN A 33 -5.73 12.14 -14.84
CA ASN A 33 -5.15 12.34 -16.18
C ASN A 33 -4.29 11.14 -16.62
N VAL A 34 -4.74 9.93 -16.31
CA VAL A 34 -4.07 8.67 -16.69
C VAL A 34 -4.85 8.01 -17.82
N PRO A 35 -4.18 7.43 -18.83
CA PRO A 35 -4.84 6.65 -19.86
C PRO A 35 -5.71 5.54 -19.25
N GLU A 36 -6.92 5.38 -19.80
CA GLU A 36 -7.84 4.33 -19.36
C GLU A 36 -7.35 2.98 -19.92
N LEU A 37 -6.67 2.19 -19.08
CA LEU A 37 -6.13 0.87 -19.47
C LEU A 37 -7.20 -0.22 -19.55
N LEU A 38 -8.23 -0.11 -18.71
CA LEU A 38 -9.34 -1.04 -18.62
C LEU A 38 -10.62 -0.28 -18.94
N SER A 39 -11.40 -0.78 -19.88
CA SER A 39 -12.74 -0.26 -20.15
C SER A 39 -13.62 -0.38 -18.90
N LYS A 40 -14.69 0.41 -18.84
CA LYS A 40 -15.61 0.40 -17.68
C LYS A 40 -16.22 -0.98 -17.43
N SER A 41 -16.63 -1.69 -18.49
CA SER A 41 -17.17 -3.04 -18.40
C SER A 41 -16.14 -4.04 -17.87
N GLU A 42 -14.88 -3.97 -18.30
CA GLU A 42 -13.82 -4.84 -17.78
C GLU A 42 -13.56 -4.59 -16.30
N ARG A 43 -13.53 -3.32 -15.87
CA ARG A 43 -13.37 -3.00 -14.44
C ARG A 43 -14.51 -3.57 -13.59
N ASP A 44 -15.74 -3.43 -14.05
CA ASP A 44 -16.91 -3.94 -13.32
C ASP A 44 -16.91 -5.48 -13.30
N TRP A 45 -16.48 -6.13 -14.38
CA TRP A 45 -16.26 -7.58 -14.43
C TRP A 45 -15.19 -8.04 -13.44
N TYR A 46 -14.00 -7.44 -13.43
CA TYR A 46 -12.95 -7.81 -12.48
C TYR A 46 -13.36 -7.58 -11.03
N LYS A 47 -14.07 -6.48 -10.74
CA LYS A 47 -14.63 -6.25 -9.39
C LYS A 47 -15.55 -7.39 -8.97
N SER A 48 -16.42 -7.85 -9.87
CA SER A 48 -17.29 -8.99 -9.60
C SER A 48 -16.53 -10.31 -9.42
N LEU A 49 -15.44 -10.50 -10.18
CA LEU A 49 -14.56 -11.68 -10.06
C LEU A 49 -13.90 -11.71 -8.69
N PHE A 50 -13.25 -10.62 -8.27
CA PHE A 50 -12.60 -10.54 -6.97
C PHE A 50 -13.61 -10.63 -5.82
N ALA A 51 -14.78 -10.01 -5.95
CA ALA A 51 -15.84 -10.16 -4.95
C ALA A 51 -16.32 -11.62 -4.83
N ALA A 52 -16.39 -12.38 -5.92
CA ALA A 52 -16.75 -13.80 -5.87
C ALA A 52 -15.65 -14.64 -5.20
N ILE A 53 -14.36 -14.30 -5.43
CA ILE A 53 -13.23 -14.92 -4.75
C ILE A 53 -13.29 -14.65 -3.25
N ASP A 54 -13.53 -13.40 -2.85
CA ASP A 54 -13.65 -13.00 -1.44
C ASP A 54 -14.85 -13.66 -0.74
N LEU A 55 -15.91 -13.97 -1.49
CA LEU A 55 -17.08 -14.71 -1.01
C LEU A 55 -16.89 -16.24 -1.07
N HIS A 56 -15.74 -16.72 -1.53
CA HIS A 56 -15.42 -18.13 -1.74
C HIS A 56 -16.43 -18.87 -2.67
N ASP A 57 -17.02 -18.16 -3.63
CA ASP A 57 -17.95 -18.74 -4.62
C ASP A 57 -17.16 -19.31 -5.82
N TRP A 58 -16.52 -20.46 -5.60
CA TRP A 58 -15.60 -21.07 -6.57
C TRP A 58 -16.28 -21.49 -7.87
N THR A 59 -17.53 -21.98 -7.79
CA THR A 59 -18.30 -22.37 -8.97
C THR A 59 -18.49 -21.17 -9.91
N ARG A 60 -18.79 -20.00 -9.34
CA ARG A 60 -18.92 -18.77 -10.11
C ARG A 60 -17.59 -18.29 -10.66
N VAL A 61 -16.50 -18.39 -9.88
CA VAL A 61 -15.15 -18.03 -10.33
C VAL A 61 -14.72 -18.87 -11.54
N ASP A 62 -14.90 -20.19 -11.49
CA ASP A 62 -14.60 -21.08 -12.61
C ASP A 62 -15.46 -20.76 -13.85
N ALA A 63 -16.75 -20.47 -13.65
CA ALA A 63 -17.63 -20.05 -14.74
C ALA A 63 -17.18 -18.72 -15.38
N MET A 64 -16.73 -17.75 -14.59
CA MET A 64 -16.20 -16.48 -15.09
C MET A 64 -14.89 -16.67 -15.86
N PHE A 65 -13.97 -17.52 -15.38
CA PHE A 65 -12.76 -17.86 -16.12
C PHE A 65 -13.03 -18.63 -17.41
N ALA A 66 -14.09 -19.46 -17.44
CA ALA A 66 -14.52 -20.14 -18.67
C ALA A 66 -15.11 -19.16 -19.70
N GLU A 67 -15.82 -18.11 -19.25
CA GLU A 67 -16.34 -17.06 -20.13
C GLU A 67 -15.22 -16.23 -20.77
N LYS A 68 -14.18 -15.91 -19.98
CA LYS A 68 -13.03 -15.11 -20.42
C LYS A 68 -11.72 -15.80 -20.02
N PRO A 69 -11.10 -16.58 -20.92
CA PRO A 69 -9.90 -17.33 -20.59
C PRO A 69 -8.68 -16.44 -20.33
N GLU A 70 -8.61 -15.29 -21.02
CA GLU A 70 -7.46 -14.39 -21.02
C GLU A 70 -7.83 -12.97 -20.56
N GLY A 71 -6.87 -12.30 -19.93
CA GLY A 71 -6.99 -10.90 -19.53
C GLY A 71 -5.83 -10.40 -18.68
N PRO A 72 -5.67 -9.06 -18.56
CA PRO A 72 -4.52 -8.45 -17.90
C PRO A 72 -4.38 -8.77 -16.41
N LEU A 73 -5.48 -9.00 -15.69
CA LEU A 73 -5.47 -9.29 -14.24
C LEU A 73 -5.67 -10.78 -13.93
N HIS A 74 -5.81 -11.64 -14.94
CA HIS A 74 -6.10 -13.06 -14.75
C HIS A 74 -5.01 -13.79 -13.95
N GLN A 75 -3.74 -13.46 -14.16
CA GLN A 75 -2.65 -14.09 -13.42
C GLN A 75 -2.74 -13.78 -11.93
N VAL A 76 -3.08 -12.54 -11.57
CA VAL A 76 -3.27 -12.14 -10.17
C VAL A 76 -4.53 -12.79 -9.58
N ALA A 77 -5.63 -12.82 -10.33
CA ALA A 77 -6.87 -13.43 -9.88
C ALA A 77 -6.73 -14.96 -9.67
N ARG A 78 -6.08 -15.67 -10.60
CA ARG A 78 -5.76 -17.09 -10.44
C ARG A 78 -4.85 -17.33 -9.24
N ALA A 79 -3.90 -16.42 -8.99
CA ALA A 79 -3.03 -16.53 -7.84
C ALA A 79 -3.80 -16.44 -6.52
N GLN A 80 -4.70 -15.47 -6.40
CA GLN A 80 -5.58 -15.32 -5.24
C GLN A 80 -6.44 -16.57 -5.06
N TYR A 81 -7.04 -17.08 -6.14
CA TYR A 81 -7.84 -18.30 -6.12
C TYR A 81 -7.05 -19.54 -5.68
N TYR A 82 -5.79 -19.70 -6.11
CA TYR A 82 -4.97 -20.87 -5.78
C TYR A 82 -4.40 -20.81 -4.35
N LEU A 83 -4.18 -19.60 -3.83
CA LEU A 83 -3.61 -19.38 -2.50
C LEU A 83 -4.67 -19.34 -1.39
N ASP A 84 -5.94 -19.21 -1.75
CA ASP A 84 -7.03 -19.23 -0.78
C ASP A 84 -7.16 -20.61 -0.11
N ALA A 85 -7.27 -20.61 1.22
CA ALA A 85 -7.34 -21.84 2.01
C ALA A 85 -8.65 -22.62 1.82
N ALA A 86 -9.74 -21.93 1.46
CA ALA A 86 -11.04 -22.55 1.20
C ALA A 86 -11.19 -23.00 -0.27
N SER A 87 -10.20 -22.71 -1.11
CA SER A 87 -10.19 -23.11 -2.52
C SER A 87 -10.20 -24.64 -2.66
N PRO A 88 -10.80 -25.19 -3.74
CA PRO A 88 -10.69 -26.60 -4.07
C PRO A 88 -9.22 -27.03 -4.20
N LYS A 89 -8.96 -28.33 -4.31
CA LYS A 89 -7.59 -28.80 -4.52
C LYS A 89 -7.15 -28.52 -5.96
N ILE A 90 -6.16 -27.65 -6.13
CA ILE A 90 -5.55 -27.35 -7.43
C ILE A 90 -4.48 -28.40 -7.77
N GLU A 91 -4.56 -28.98 -8.97
CA GLU A 91 -3.59 -29.99 -9.42
C GLU A 91 -2.29 -29.36 -9.96
N LEU A 92 -1.18 -30.12 -9.90
CA LEU A 92 0.15 -29.66 -10.32
C LEU A 92 0.19 -29.05 -11.73
N PRO A 93 -0.47 -29.61 -12.76
CA PRO A 93 -0.42 -29.04 -14.12
C PRO A 93 -0.95 -27.60 -14.20
N ALA A 94 -1.96 -27.26 -13.38
CA ALA A 94 -2.50 -25.91 -13.33
C ALA A 94 -1.52 -24.92 -12.68
N ILE A 95 -0.78 -25.38 -11.66
CA ILE A 95 0.27 -24.60 -11.01
C ILE A 95 1.43 -24.34 -11.97
N GLU A 96 1.86 -25.36 -12.73
CA GLU A 96 2.92 -25.23 -13.74
C GLU A 96 2.52 -24.26 -14.86
N ALA A 97 1.29 -24.37 -15.36
CA ALA A 97 0.75 -23.46 -16.36
C ALA A 97 0.70 -22.00 -15.86
N TRP A 98 0.34 -21.79 -14.60
CA TRP A 98 0.37 -20.46 -14.00
C TRP A 98 1.80 -19.94 -13.83
N LEU A 99 2.72 -20.78 -13.35
CA LEU A 99 4.12 -20.43 -13.14
C LEU A 99 4.83 -20.06 -14.45
N ALA A 100 4.39 -20.56 -15.60
CA ALA A 100 4.95 -20.18 -16.90
C ALA A 100 4.80 -18.67 -17.21
N HIS A 101 3.78 -18.01 -16.66
CA HIS A 101 3.47 -16.61 -16.93
C HIS A 101 3.57 -15.71 -15.68
N GLY A 102 3.43 -16.29 -14.49
CA GLY A 102 3.34 -15.57 -13.22
C GLY A 102 4.64 -15.39 -12.44
N THR A 103 5.81 -15.74 -12.98
CA THR A 103 7.09 -15.73 -12.22
C THR A 103 7.45 -14.37 -11.61
N ASN A 104 7.09 -13.27 -12.29
CA ASN A 104 7.40 -11.90 -11.85
C ASN A 104 6.39 -11.32 -10.86
N LEU A 105 5.33 -12.06 -10.52
CA LEU A 105 4.32 -11.61 -9.57
C LEU A 105 4.79 -11.82 -8.13
N PRO A 106 4.37 -10.98 -7.17
CA PRO A 106 4.74 -11.16 -5.77
C PRO A 106 4.21 -12.47 -5.17
N GLN A 107 3.14 -13.04 -5.74
CA GLN A 107 2.58 -14.32 -5.32
C GLN A 107 3.39 -15.54 -5.82
N SER A 108 4.35 -15.35 -6.73
CA SER A 108 5.04 -16.44 -7.43
C SER A 108 5.77 -17.39 -6.48
N ALA A 109 6.43 -16.85 -5.45
CA ALA A 109 7.09 -17.64 -4.42
C ALA A 109 6.11 -18.53 -3.65
N GLN A 110 4.92 -18.03 -3.31
CA GLN A 110 3.92 -18.80 -2.59
C GLN A 110 3.35 -19.93 -3.46
N ILE A 111 3.10 -19.65 -4.74
CA ILE A 111 2.59 -20.65 -5.69
C ILE A 111 3.65 -21.70 -6.04
N ALA A 112 4.92 -21.30 -6.16
CA ALA A 112 6.01 -22.26 -6.32
C ALA A 112 6.12 -23.19 -5.09
N ASN A 113 6.01 -22.65 -3.87
CA ASN A 113 5.96 -23.46 -2.65
C ASN A 113 4.74 -24.40 -2.62
N LEU A 114 3.58 -23.94 -3.10
CA LEU A 114 2.40 -24.79 -3.28
C LEU A 114 2.69 -25.92 -4.28
N GLY A 115 3.34 -25.61 -5.41
CA GLY A 115 3.79 -26.60 -6.40
C GLY A 115 4.75 -27.63 -5.81
N LEU A 116 5.76 -27.20 -5.04
CA LEU A 116 6.71 -28.10 -4.36
C LEU A 116 5.99 -29.10 -3.45
N LYS A 117 4.99 -28.65 -2.69
CA LYS A 117 4.13 -29.52 -1.87
C LYS A 117 3.30 -30.51 -2.69
N ARG A 118 3.11 -30.26 -3.99
CA ARG A 118 2.32 -31.07 -4.92
C ARG A 118 3.17 -31.90 -5.88
N GLY A 119 4.49 -31.90 -5.71
CA GLY A 119 5.41 -32.71 -6.52
C GLY A 119 6.10 -31.98 -7.66
N LEU A 120 6.14 -30.64 -7.64
CA LEU A 120 6.95 -29.86 -8.57
C LEU A 120 8.43 -30.26 -8.42
N THR A 121 9.03 -30.80 -9.47
CA THR A 121 10.41 -31.31 -9.45
C THR A 121 11.45 -30.24 -9.78
N ALA A 122 11.07 -29.22 -10.55
CA ALA A 122 11.94 -28.14 -10.98
C ALA A 122 11.28 -26.79 -10.67
N MET A 123 11.91 -26.01 -9.80
CA MET A 123 11.41 -24.67 -9.48
C MET A 123 11.87 -23.68 -10.57
N PRO A 124 10.96 -22.86 -11.14
CA PRO A 124 11.36 -21.81 -12.07
C PRO A 124 12.21 -20.75 -11.36
N GLY A 125 13.04 -20.03 -12.12
CA GLY A 125 13.80 -18.90 -11.58
C GLY A 125 12.84 -17.79 -11.14
N LEU A 126 12.76 -17.55 -9.84
CA LEU A 126 11.94 -16.48 -9.26
C LEU A 126 12.81 -15.28 -8.84
N PRO A 127 12.28 -14.05 -8.89
CA PRO A 127 12.93 -12.90 -8.29
C PRO A 127 13.19 -13.15 -6.80
N ALA A 128 14.38 -12.82 -6.32
CA ALA A 128 14.72 -12.93 -4.91
C ALA A 128 14.01 -11.84 -4.10
N GLU A 129 13.52 -12.21 -2.91
CA GLU A 129 13.02 -11.24 -1.94
C GLU A 129 14.18 -10.39 -1.40
N GLN A 130 14.01 -9.07 -1.39
CA GLN A 130 15.01 -8.16 -0.84
C GLN A 130 14.77 -7.96 0.65
N GLN A 131 15.77 -8.27 1.47
CA GLN A 131 15.69 -8.03 2.91
C GLN A 131 15.78 -6.53 3.21
N LEU A 132 14.80 -6.00 3.92
CA LEU A 132 14.84 -4.63 4.40
C LEU A 132 15.78 -4.54 5.60
N VAL A 133 16.70 -3.57 5.56
CA VAL A 133 17.57 -3.25 6.69
C VAL A 133 17.05 -2.01 7.43
N PRO A 134 17.12 -1.98 8.77
CA PRO A 134 16.70 -0.82 9.53
C PRO A 134 17.59 0.37 9.16
N GLN A 135 16.98 1.52 8.87
CA GLN A 135 17.70 2.78 8.71
C GLN A 135 17.99 3.36 10.09
N GLY A 136 19.21 3.85 10.31
CA GLY A 136 19.55 4.56 11.55
C GLY A 136 18.60 5.75 11.75
N TYR A 137 18.02 5.87 12.94
CA TYR A 137 17.17 7.00 13.29
C TYR A 137 18.01 8.17 13.81
N ALA A 138 17.53 9.42 13.65
CA ALA A 138 18.16 10.57 14.28
C ALA A 138 18.10 10.43 15.81
N PRO A 139 19.15 10.75 16.58
CA PRO A 139 19.13 10.58 18.02
C PRO A 139 17.96 11.35 18.64
N ARG A 140 17.20 10.67 19.53
CA ARG A 140 16.12 11.32 20.28
C ARG A 140 16.71 12.49 21.09
N ARG A 141 16.22 13.70 20.84
CA ARG A 141 16.58 14.87 21.65
C ARG A 141 15.84 14.77 22.98
N VAL A 142 16.57 14.44 24.04
CA VAL A 142 16.08 14.48 25.43
C VAL A 142 16.67 15.68 26.16
N GLN A 143 15.93 16.22 27.13
CA GLN A 143 16.45 17.27 27.98
C GLN A 143 17.65 16.72 28.78
N PRO A 144 18.73 17.49 28.95
CA PRO A 144 19.82 17.11 29.85
C PRO A 144 19.25 16.76 31.23
N GLY A 145 19.81 15.72 31.86
CA GLY A 145 19.46 15.37 33.24
C GLY A 145 19.75 16.55 34.16
N SER A 146 18.96 16.69 35.22
CA SER A 146 19.16 17.81 36.14
C SER A 146 20.47 17.62 36.92
N VAL A 147 21.35 18.62 36.91
CA VAL A 147 22.61 18.61 37.65
C VAL A 147 22.33 18.93 39.13
N ASN A 148 22.88 18.15 40.05
CA ASN A 148 22.88 18.43 41.49
C ASN A 148 24.32 18.37 42.00
N ASP A 149 25.02 19.51 41.92
CA ASP A 149 26.42 19.66 42.31
C ASP A 149 26.58 20.22 43.75
N GLY A 150 25.53 20.11 44.57
CA GLY A 150 25.51 20.56 45.98
C GLY A 150 25.69 22.07 46.21
N THR A 151 26.00 22.85 45.17
CA THR A 151 26.31 24.28 45.23
C THR A 151 25.08 25.19 45.12
N MET A 152 23.90 24.65 44.77
CA MET A 152 22.66 25.42 44.62
C MET A 152 21.50 24.80 45.42
N PRO A 153 20.82 25.54 46.32
CA PRO A 153 19.68 25.04 47.09
C PRO A 153 18.50 24.66 46.19
N ALA A 154 17.76 23.62 46.56
CA ALA A 154 16.62 23.09 45.78
C ALA A 154 15.48 24.12 45.59
N GLU A 155 15.41 25.13 46.44
CA GLU A 155 14.39 26.19 46.46
C GLU A 155 14.51 27.17 45.29
N ILE A 156 15.69 27.24 44.64
CA ILE A 156 15.98 28.20 43.55
C ILE A 156 15.90 27.52 42.16
N LYS A 157 15.71 26.19 42.12
CA LYS A 157 15.73 25.40 40.89
C LYS A 157 14.37 25.47 40.16
N ALA A 158 14.22 26.44 39.26
CA ALA A 158 13.09 26.59 38.34
C ALA A 158 13.20 25.67 37.10
#